data_AF-A0A530M3F2-F1
#
_entry.id   AF-A0A530M3F2-F1
#
_cell.length_a   1.000
_cell.length_b   1.000
_cell.length_c   1.000
_cell.angle_alpha   90.00
_cell.angle_beta   90.00
_cell.angle_gamma   90.00
#
_symmetry.space_group_name_H-M   'P 1'
#
loop_
_entity.id
_entity.type
_entity.pdbx_description
1 polymer ?
#
loop_
_entity_poly.entity_id
_entity_poly.type
_entity_poly.pdbx_seq_one_letter_code
_entity_poly.pdbx_strand_id
1 'polypeptide(L)' 'MARLTTSPIFEDLRLVDADRLRRLVRMGAYEGHTGGLARGKLQANVVIVPRSFASDFHQFCIRNPKSCPLVGVN' A
#
# COMPACT_ATOMS: atom_id res chain seq x y z
N MET A 1 -2.65 -17.14 -17.94
CA MET A 1 -1.54 -16.65 -17.09
C MET A 1 -1.61 -17.37 -15.77
N ALA A 2 -0.52 -18.06 -15.37
CA ALA A 2 -0.51 -18.90 -14.18
C ALA A 2 -0.68 -18.04 -12.93
N ARG A 3 -1.80 -18.23 -12.21
CA ARG A 3 -2.02 -17.66 -10.88
C ARG A 3 -1.06 -18.38 -9.93
N LEU A 4 -0.06 -17.67 -9.44
CA LEU A 4 0.90 -18.21 -8.48
C LEU A 4 0.27 -18.19 -7.09
N THR A 5 -0.40 -19.27 -6.72
CA THR A 5 -0.95 -19.47 -5.37
C THR A 5 0.17 -19.77 -4.38
N THR A 6 0.62 -18.71 -3.71
CA THR A 6 0.94 -18.63 -2.27
C THR A 6 1.47 -19.90 -1.59
N SER A 7 2.79 -20.05 -1.53
CA SER A 7 3.46 -20.55 -0.30
C SER A 7 4.96 -20.28 -0.28
N PRO A 8 5.75 -20.53 -1.35
CA PRO A 8 7.18 -20.23 -1.32
C PRO A 8 7.52 -18.76 -1.63
N ILE A 9 6.75 -18.10 -2.50
CA ILE A 9 7.00 -16.70 -2.91
C ILE A 9 6.75 -15.72 -1.76
N PHE A 10 5.78 -16.00 -0.88
CA PHE A 10 5.37 -15.03 0.14
C PHE A 10 6.48 -14.75 1.17
N GLU A 11 7.15 -15.79 1.66
CA GLU A 11 8.23 -15.64 2.64
C GLU A 11 9.42 -14.87 2.08
N ASP A 12 9.72 -15.06 0.78
CA ASP A 12 10.74 -14.32 0.05
C ASP A 12 10.39 -12.84 -0.09
N LEU A 13 9.12 -12.52 -0.38
CA LEU A 13 8.65 -11.14 -0.55
C LEU A 13 8.71 -10.30 0.74
N ARG A 14 8.83 -10.91 1.92
CA ARG A 14 9.07 -10.19 3.18
C ARG A 14 10.42 -9.48 3.19
N LEU A 15 11.43 -10.02 2.51
CA LEU A 15 12.79 -9.51 2.53
C LEU A 15 13.15 -8.71 1.27
N VAL A 16 12.27 -8.69 0.28
CA VAL A 16 12.44 -7.91 -0.96
C VAL A 16 12.28 -6.41 -0.68
N ASP A 17 13.03 -5.57 -1.40
CA ASP A 17 12.89 -4.12 -1.31
C ASP A 17 11.52 -3.61 -1.81
N ALA A 18 11.08 -2.46 -1.29
CA ALA A 18 9.75 -1.93 -1.64
C ALA A 18 9.59 -1.59 -3.13
N ASP A 19 10.65 -1.20 -3.83
CA ASP A 19 10.58 -0.89 -5.26
C ASP A 19 10.34 -2.15 -6.09
N ARG A 20 11.03 -3.24 -5.77
CA ARG A 20 10.84 -4.54 -6.41
C ARG A 20 9.47 -5.11 -6.12
N LEU A 21 9.00 -5.02 -4.88
CA LEU A 21 7.63 -5.46 -4.53
C LEU A 21 6.58 -4.69 -5.34
N ARG A 22 6.68 -3.35 -5.42
CA ARG A 22 5.76 -2.53 -6.22
C ARG A 22 5.77 -2.91 -7.70
N ARG A 23 6.93 -3.26 -8.28
CA ARG A 23 7.02 -3.73 -9.67
C ARG A 23 6.28 -5.06 -9.88
N LEU A 24 6.43 -6.01 -8.96
CA LEU A 24 5.75 -7.31 -9.04
C LEU A 24 4.22 -7.16 -8.99
N VAL A 25 3.72 -6.29 -8.08
CA VAL A 25 2.30 -5.94 -8.01
C VAL A 25 1.83 -5.28 -9.31
N ARG A 26 2.58 -4.29 -9.82
CA ARG A 26 2.23 -3.58 -11.07
C ARG A 26 2.14 -4.51 -12.28
N MET A 27 2.95 -5.56 -12.32
CA MET A 27 2.96 -6.54 -13.39
C MET A 27 1.90 -7.64 -13.22
N GLY A 28 1.12 -7.63 -12.13
CA GLY A 28 0.17 -8.70 -11.81
C GLY A 28 0.85 -10.02 -11.40
N ALA A 29 2.16 -10.00 -11.12
CA ALA A 29 2.90 -11.18 -10.67
C ALA A 29 2.63 -11.50 -9.19
N TYR A 30 2.09 -10.54 -8.43
CA TYR A 30 1.66 -10.72 -7.05
C TYR A 30 0.36 -9.95 -6.79
N GLU A 31 -0.68 -10.65 -6.35
CA GLU A 31 -2.02 -10.08 -6.07
C GLU A 31 -2.52 -10.45 -4.66
N GLY A 32 -1.62 -10.94 -3.79
CA GLY A 32 -1.95 -11.32 -2.41
C GLY A 32 -1.93 -10.14 -1.43
N HIS A 33 -2.13 -10.43 -0.14
CA HIS A 33 -2.10 -9.41 0.91
C HIS A 33 -0.68 -8.86 1.16
N THR A 34 -0.53 -7.55 1.34
CA THR A 34 0.79 -6.95 1.50
C THR A 34 1.33 -6.95 2.93
N GLY A 35 0.52 -7.32 3.92
CA GLY A 35 0.91 -7.27 5.33
C GLY A 35 2.22 -8.02 5.62
N GLY A 36 3.21 -7.32 6.16
CA GLY A 36 4.52 -7.88 6.49
C GLY A 36 5.51 -7.99 5.31
N LEU A 37 5.10 -7.67 4.09
CA LEU A 37 5.99 -7.62 2.93
C LEU A 37 6.91 -6.38 2.96
N ALA A 38 8.07 -6.47 2.31
CA ALA A 38 9.09 -5.42 2.33
C ALA A 38 9.38 -4.90 3.74
N ARG A 39 9.81 -5.81 4.62
CA ARG A 39 10.01 -5.59 6.04
C ARG A 39 10.85 -4.34 6.32
N GLY A 40 10.42 -3.55 7.30
CA GLY A 40 11.08 -2.29 7.68
C GLY A 40 10.67 -1.10 6.82
N LYS A 41 9.68 -1.25 5.94
CA LYS A 41 9.08 -0.15 5.18
C LYS A 41 7.67 0.15 5.69
N LEU A 42 7.33 1.43 5.71
CA LEU A 42 5.97 1.87 6.00
C LEU A 42 5.03 1.42 4.88
N GLN A 43 3.96 0.75 5.25
CA GLN A 43 2.81 0.48 4.39
C GLN A 43 1.68 1.43 4.79
N ALA A 44 1.02 2.01 3.80
CA ALA A 44 -0.03 2.99 4.03
C ALA A 44 -1.24 2.71 3.14
N ASN A 45 -2.41 3.08 3.64
CA ASN A 45 -3.62 3.13 2.83
C ASN A 45 -3.55 4.33 1.88
N VAL A 46 -4.16 4.21 0.71
CA VAL A 46 -4.30 5.30 -0.26
C VAL A 46 -5.79 5.58 -0.47
N VAL A 47 -6.16 6.86 -0.45
CA VAL A 47 -7.50 7.34 -0.77
C VAL A 47 -7.38 8.37 -1.88
N ILE A 48 -8.13 8.19 -2.96
CA ILE A 48 -8.14 9.08 -4.11
C ILE A 48 -9.54 9.68 -4.21
N VAL A 49 -9.63 11.00 -4.12
CA VAL A 49 -10.90 11.75 -4.19
C VAL A 49 -10.86 12.79 -5.31
N PRO A 50 -12.03 13.14 -5.89
CA PRO A 50 -12.14 14.30 -6.77
C PRO A 50 -11.60 15.57 -6.11
N ARG A 51 -11.04 16.47 -6.93
CA ARG A 51 -10.40 17.71 -6.44
C ARG A 51 -11.35 18.56 -5.59
N SER A 52 -12.65 18.58 -5.92
CA SER A 52 -13.68 19.30 -5.16
C SER A 52 -13.78 18.87 -3.70
N PHE A 53 -13.45 17.61 -3.38
CA PHE A 53 -13.51 17.08 -2.02
C PHE A 53 -12.16 17.07 -1.30
N ALA A 54 -11.06 17.47 -1.96
CA ALA A 54 -9.72 17.33 -1.40
C ALA A 54 -9.53 18.14 -0.11
N SER A 55 -10.04 19.38 -0.08
CA SER A 55 -9.94 20.24 1.11
C SER A 55 -10.75 19.67 2.28
N ASP A 56 -11.99 19.26 2.04
CA ASP A 56 -12.87 18.68 3.05
C ASP A 56 -12.29 17.38 3.62
N PHE A 57 -11.77 16.51 2.75
CA PHE A 57 -11.16 15.25 3.18
C PHE A 57 -9.86 15.49 3.96
N HIS A 58 -9.05 16.47 3.56
CA HIS A 58 -7.85 16.84 4.31
C HIS A 58 -8.19 17.35 5.72
N GLN A 59 -9.19 18.24 5.82
CA GLN A 59 -9.68 18.73 7.12
C GLN A 59 -10.28 17.59 7.96
N PHE A 60 -10.99 16.65 7.33
CA PHE A 60 -11.49 15.46 8.00
C PHE A 60 -10.33 14.64 8.62
N CYS A 61 -9.24 14.41 7.90
CA CYS A 61 -8.09 13.69 8.45
C CYS A 61 -7.41 14.45 9.59
N ILE A 62 -7.22 15.77 9.48
CA ILE A 62 -6.65 16.61 10.55
C ILE A 62 -7.50 16.55 11.82
N ARG A 63 -8.82 16.56 11.70
CA ARG A 63 -9.74 16.46 12.84
C ARG A 63 -9.79 15.06 13.45
N ASN A 64 -9.31 14.05 12.73
CA ASN A 64 -9.34 12.64 13.14
C ASN A 64 -7.95 11.99 13.08
N PRO A 65 -6.91 12.53 13.75
CA PRO A 65 -5.52 12.14 13.51
C PRO A 65 -5.19 10.70 13.96
N LYS A 66 -5.93 10.14 14.92
CA LYS A 66 -5.77 8.74 15.34
C LYS A 66 -6.32 7.75 14.31
N SER A 67 -7.48 8.06 13.73
CA SER A 67 -8.14 7.20 12.74
C SER A 67 -7.56 7.41 11.33
N CYS A 68 -7.11 8.62 11.04
CA CYS A 68 -6.58 9.04 9.74
C CYS A 68 -5.18 9.68 9.90
N PRO A 69 -4.16 8.91 10.29
CA PRO A 69 -2.80 9.42 10.35
C PRO A 69 -2.29 9.70 8.94
N LEU A 70 -2.27 10.97 8.54
CA LEU A 70 -1.76 11.37 7.22
C LEU A 70 -0.25 11.21 7.15
N VAL A 71 0.22 10.47 6.15
CA VAL A 71 1.65 10.20 5.89
C VAL A 71 2.18 10.91 4.65
N GLY A 72 1.30 11.45 3.81
CA GLY A 72 1.66 12.19 2.60
C GLY A 72 0.41 12.68 1.85
N VAL A 73 0.57 13.77 1.10
CA VAL A 73 -0.45 14.37 0.22
C VAL A 73 0.25 14.78 -1.08
N ASN A 74 -0.42 14.60 -2.22
CA ASN A 74 0.06 14.97 -3.55
C ASN A 74 -0.62 16.23 -4.07
#